data_AF-A0A7K1C9D7-F1
#
_entry.id   AF-A0A7K1C9D7-F1
#
_cell.length_a   1.000
_cell.length_b   1.000
_cell.length_c   1.000
_cell.angle_alpha   90.00
_cell.angle_beta   90.00
_cell.angle_gamma   90.00
#
_symmetry.space_group_name_H-M   'P 1'
#
loop_
_entity.id
_entity.type
_entity.pdbx_description
1 polymer ?
#
loop_
_entity_poly.entity_id
_entity_poly.type
_entity_poly.pdbx_seq_one_letter_code
_entity_poly.pdbx_strand_id
1 'polypeptide(L)' 'MNDTRTIQFRVVMAKNDERVDGPDDADTVATIAKADAAMDPTVAFMRGKLKITGPTGPLFDALSSGRAAEVIARLLAG' A
#
# COMPACT_ATOMS: atom_id res chain seq x y z
N MET A 1 13.17 -17.48 1.45
CA MET A 1 13.56 -16.29 2.23
C MET A 1 12.38 -15.92 3.10
N ASN A 2 12.47 -16.13 4.42
CA ASN A 2 11.48 -15.56 5.34
C ASN A 2 11.93 -14.11 5.58
N ASP A 3 11.54 -13.23 4.68
CA ASP A 3 11.75 -11.80 4.91
C ASP A 3 10.70 -11.36 5.93
N THR A 4 11.10 -11.21 7.19
CA THR A 4 10.25 -10.75 8.31
C THR A 4 9.82 -9.28 8.16
N ARG A 5 10.17 -8.64 7.04
CA ARG A 5 9.91 -7.23 6.78
C ARG A 5 8.43 -6.96 6.64
N THR A 6 7.99 -5.92 7.30
CA THR A 6 6.58 -5.53 7.40
C THR A 6 6.28 -4.39 6.43
N ILE A 7 4.99 -4.27 6.08
CA ILE A 7 4.50 -3.20 5.20
C ILE A 7 3.28 -2.53 5.84
N GLN A 8 3.25 -1.21 5.75
CA GLN A 8 2.09 -0.38 6.06
C GLN A 8 1.51 0.20 4.77
N PHE A 9 0.20 0.04 4.57
CA PHE A 9 -0.54 0.68 3.49
C PHE A 9 -1.21 1.94 3.99
N ARG A 10 -1.14 3.03 3.21
CA ARG A 10 -1.79 4.31 3.48
C ARG A 10 -2.61 4.76 2.28
N VAL A 11 -3.91 4.96 2.48
CA VAL A 11 -4.79 5.60 1.49
C VAL A 11 -5.06 7.03 1.94
N VAL A 12 -4.58 7.99 1.16
CA VAL A 12 -4.79 9.43 1.41
C VAL A 12 -6.17 9.81 0.89
N MET A 13 -7.10 10.05 1.81
CA MET A 13 -8.51 10.35 1.51
C MET A 13 -8.73 11.83 1.20
N ALA A 14 -8.07 12.70 1.97
CA ALA A 14 -8.02 14.13 1.81
C ALA A 14 -6.79 14.70 2.53
N LYS A 15 -6.62 16.02 2.54
CA LYS A 15 -5.56 16.66 3.32
C LYS A 15 -5.75 16.34 4.82
N ASN A 16 -4.74 15.77 5.46
CA ASN A 16 -4.75 15.31 6.86
C ASN A 16 -5.75 14.18 7.17
N ASP A 17 -6.24 13.48 6.16
CA ASP A 17 -7.10 12.30 6.32
C ASP A 17 -6.46 11.12 5.59
N GLU A 18 -5.88 10.22 6.37
CA GLU A 18 -5.24 9.00 5.89
C GLU A 18 -5.83 7.79 6.61
N ARG A 19 -6.10 6.74 5.84
CA ARG A 19 -6.48 5.44 6.36
C ARG A 19 -5.31 4.50 6.25
N VAL A 20 -4.97 3.82 7.34
CA VAL A 20 -3.74 3.03 7.46
C VAL A 20 -4.02 1.59 7.90
N ASP A 21 -3.28 0.63 7.35
CA ASP A 21 -3.28 -0.78 7.74
C ASP A 21 -1.83 -1.28 7.77
N GLY A 22 -1.42 -1.85 8.90
CA GLY A 22 -0.05 -2.32 9.16
C GLY A 22 0.69 -1.55 10.26
N PRO A 23 1.86 -2.03 10.70
CA PRO A 23 2.62 -1.45 11.83
C PRO A 23 3.08 -0.02 11.56
N ASP A 24 3.12 0.82 12.59
CA ASP A 24 3.59 2.21 12.48
C ASP A 24 5.10 2.31 12.20
N ASP A 25 5.85 1.29 12.60
CA ASP A 25 7.29 1.11 12.40
C ASP A 25 7.62 0.18 11.22
N ALA A 26 6.69 0.02 10.27
CA ALA A 26 6.87 -0.87 9.14
C ALA A 26 8.11 -0.53 8.30
N ASP A 27 8.84 -1.58 7.86
CA ASP A 27 10.02 -1.43 7.02
C ASP A 27 9.71 -0.74 5.68
N THR A 28 8.51 -1.01 5.14
CA THR A 28 8.01 -0.43 3.90
C THR A 28 6.71 0.30 4.16
N VAL A 29 6.60 1.55 3.70
CA VAL A 29 5.34 2.30 3.71
C VAL A 29 4.88 2.50 2.28
N ALA A 30 3.70 2.01 1.93
CA ALA A 30 3.09 2.15 0.63
C ALA A 30 1.92 3.14 0.68
N THR A 31 2.01 4.22 -0.10
CA THR A 31 1.04 5.32 -0.09
C THR A 31 0.38 5.50 -1.46
N ILE A 32 -0.94 5.61 -1.47
CA ILE A 32 -1.75 5.87 -2.67
C ILE A 32 -2.83 6.91 -2.39
N ALA A 33 -3.12 7.77 -3.36
CA ALA A 33 -4.22 8.73 -3.26
C ALA A 33 -5.56 8.01 -3.50
N LYS A 34 -6.62 8.43 -2.79
CA LYS A 34 -8.00 7.90 -2.97
C LYS A 34 -8.44 7.86 -4.43
N ALA A 35 -8.09 8.89 -5.22
CA ALA A 35 -8.45 8.98 -6.64
C ALA A 35 -7.83 7.87 -7.50
N ASP A 36 -6.69 7.31 -7.08
CA ASP A 36 -5.98 6.24 -7.78
C ASP A 36 -6.20 4.86 -7.11
N ALA A 37 -6.74 4.81 -5.88
CA ALA A 37 -6.80 3.59 -5.06
C ALA A 37 -7.80 2.53 -5.55
N ALA A 38 -8.69 2.86 -6.49
CA ALA A 38 -9.55 1.88 -7.17
C ALA A 38 -8.83 1.15 -8.34
N MET A 39 -7.62 1.59 -8.70
CA MET A 39 -6.80 0.94 -9.72
C MET A 39 -6.19 -0.35 -9.16
N ASP A 40 -5.90 -1.31 -10.05
CA ASP A 40 -5.03 -2.44 -9.71
C ASP A 40 -3.71 -1.93 -9.08
N PRO A 41 -3.30 -2.41 -7.90
CA PRO A 41 -2.11 -1.92 -7.21
C PRO A 41 -0.80 -2.08 -7.99
N THR A 42 -0.69 -3.12 -8.83
CA THR A 42 0.50 -3.32 -9.68
C THR A 42 0.55 -2.23 -10.74
N VAL A 43 -0.57 -1.96 -11.40
CA VAL A 43 -0.67 -0.86 -12.38
C VAL A 43 -0.43 0.49 -11.69
N ALA A 44 -0.99 0.71 -10.51
CA ALA A 44 -0.78 1.94 -9.75
C ALA A 44 0.69 2.16 -9.39
N PHE A 45 1.42 1.10 -9.02
CA PHE A 45 2.86 1.16 -8.77
C PHE A 45 3.65 1.47 -10.04
N MET A 46 3.38 0.75 -11.14
CA MET A 46 4.04 0.98 -12.43
C MET A 46 3.82 2.40 -12.98
N ARG A 47 2.68 3.03 -12.65
CA ARG A 47 2.36 4.42 -13.03
C ARG A 47 2.82 5.46 -12.01
N GLY A 48 3.53 5.06 -10.96
CA GLY A 48 4.02 5.96 -9.91
C GLY A 48 2.93 6.57 -9.02
N LYS A 49 1.73 5.98 -8.99
CA LYS A 49 0.59 6.39 -8.15
C LYS A 49 0.59 5.71 -6.79
N LEU A 50 0.99 4.44 -6.73
CA LEU A 50 1.36 3.77 -5.49
C LEU A 50 2.86 4.01 -5.28
N LYS A 51 3.20 4.81 -4.27
CA LYS A 51 4.58 5.13 -3.92
C LYS A 51 4.99 4.32 -2.71
N ILE A 52 6.28 4.01 -2.61
CA ILE A 52 6.83 3.38 -1.42
C ILE A 52 8.02 4.15 -0.86
N THR A 53 8.18 4.03 0.44
CA THR A 53 9.42 4.36 1.17
C THR A 53 9.91 3.07 1.83
N GLY A 54 11.20 2.78 1.73
CA GLY A 54 11.81 1.54 2.27
C GLY A 54 12.03 0.45 1.20
N PRO A 55 12.31 -0.79 1.61
CA PRO A 55 12.57 -1.92 0.70
C PRO A 55 11.37 -2.25 -0.20
N THR A 56 11.64 -2.65 -1.44
CA THR A 56 10.59 -3.03 -2.41
C THR A 56 9.99 -4.42 -2.17
N GLY A 57 10.74 -5.33 -1.52
CA GLY A 57 10.35 -6.73 -1.30
C GLY A 57 8.94 -6.89 -0.70
N PRO A 58 8.63 -6.27 0.45
CA PRO A 58 7.32 -6.39 1.08
C PRO A 58 6.15 -5.96 0.19
N LEU A 59 6.35 -4.95 -0.67
CA LEU A 59 5.33 -4.56 -1.65
C LEU A 59 5.15 -5.65 -2.71
N PHE A 60 6.23 -6.18 -3.29
CA PHE A 60 6.12 -7.22 -4.32
C PHE A 60 5.50 -8.52 -3.80
N ASP A 61 5.77 -8.89 -2.55
CA ASP A 61 5.09 -10.02 -1.90
C ASP A 61 3.59 -9.75 -1.73
N ALA A 62 3.21 -8.52 -1.34
CA ALA A 62 1.80 -8.13 -1.21
C ALA A 62 1.08 -7.99 -2.56
N LEU A 63 1.78 -7.56 -3.62
CA LEU A 63 1.24 -7.50 -4.98
C LEU A 63 1.01 -8.90 -5.56
N SER A 64 2.02 -9.78 -5.44
CA SER A 64 1.96 -11.14 -5.96
C SER A 64 0.91 -12.01 -5.26
N SER A 65 0.68 -11.80 -3.96
CA SER A 65 -0.35 -12.49 -3.18
C SER A 65 -1.75 -11.88 -3.30
N GLY A 66 -1.91 -10.71 -3.92
CA GLY A 66 -3.18 -9.98 -3.96
C GLY A 66 -3.54 -9.21 -2.68
N ARG A 67 -2.78 -9.41 -1.59
CA ARG A 67 -2.99 -8.74 -0.29
C ARG A 67 -3.05 -7.22 -0.41
N ALA A 68 -2.24 -6.62 -1.29
CA ALA A 68 -2.25 -5.17 -1.52
C ALA A 68 -3.62 -4.68 -2.01
N ALA A 69 -4.26 -5.41 -2.93
CA ALA A 69 -5.57 -5.04 -3.47
C ALA A 69 -6.65 -5.14 -2.39
N GLU A 70 -6.63 -6.22 -1.60
CA GLU A 70 -7.57 -6.43 -0.49
C GLU A 70 -7.45 -5.33 0.57
N VAL A 71 -6.22 -5.02 1.01
CA VAL A 71 -5.96 -3.99 2.03
C VAL A 71 -6.42 -2.63 1.54
N ILE A 72 -6.01 -2.23 0.33
CA ILE A 72 -6.37 -0.92 -0.24
C ILE A 72 -7.89 -0.82 -0.43
N ALA A 73 -8.56 -1.87 -0.88
CA ALA A 73 -10.02 -1.89 -1.01
C ALA A 73 -10.75 -1.74 0.34
N ARG A 74 -10.28 -2.43 1.40
CA ARG A 74 -10.81 -2.24 2.76
C ARG A 74 -10.62 -0.82 3.24
N LEU A 75 -9.42 -0.27 3.08
CA LEU A 75 -9.13 1.11 3.43
C LEU A 75 -9.98 2.10 2.63
N LEU A 76 -10.36 1.80 1.39
CA LEU A 76 -11.28 2.62 0.61
C LEU A 76 -12.73 2.58 1.10
N ALA A 77 -13.21 1.40 1.49
CA ALA A 77 -14.58 1.21 1.99
C ALA A 77 -14.81 2.00 3.29
N GLY A 78 -13.80 2.03 4.18
CA GLY A 78 -13.88 2.69 5.48
C GLY A 78 -14.45 1.79 6.55
#